data_AF-A0A1A2ZPU1-F1
#
_entry.id   AF-A0A1A2ZPU1-F1
#
_cell.length_a   1.000
_cell.length_b   1.000
_cell.length_c   1.000
_cell.angle_alpha   90.00
_cell.angle_beta   90.00
_cell.angle_gamma   90.00
#
_symmetry.space_group_name_H-M   'P 1'
#
loop_
_entity.id
_entity.type
_entity.pdbx_description
1 polymer ?
#
loop_
_entity_poly.entity_id
_entity_poly.type
_entity_poly.pdbx_seq_one_letter_code
_entity_poly.pdbx_strand_id
1 'polypeptide(L)'
;MSQTGDDAPTGPIRGQLQSPPPGRRPAGEVRAPTRRWSIAGDLTAAALLVVALLLPWNLYFGMGIPGSNKPLLAVLFAVTLLSLVSIALAGSWRSSSARFNPGLAARLRLALNLPYALLVLGFVAFDVFETVRFGGTVNVPGGVGPGAWLGIAGALLGARPVPAPAADQDIRAVRIVGYASIVGAALSFGFNLFWRVRYALQGDFGKQNVAVIATALVYGVVALAAVVVGSRWLLRSSRAARLATVALGVSTLVAGILVWLLPIGRDIDAFHGIAQNTSTAGVGFEGYLAWAAAAAIFAPAALPARRHPSATEENAWRAAARNGLLLIIVWCLGSMVMRITDLIVGVSLNYPFSRYDSVVLAAFDLATALLAVWLRINLGNDAVSGRLISALCGLVATLSITRVVVGVALAPRFEEPPNAPAPNPVYGNNLAQQITSTFDVVLCVLGLSILAAAIITGRLSVRRRRRRRAAHKRGAPPGSAAPTTRIPVGHAGAPSAAATTRIPTHGREAPTTAMPQLAGSPRIFRGDDSATRQIPVHKPRIFRPPQGPG
;
A
#
# COMPACT_ATOMS: atom_id res chain seq x y z
N MET A 1 -79.28 10.18 40.35
CA MET A 1 -79.05 11.17 39.27
C MET A 1 -78.06 10.56 38.29
N SER A 2 -78.28 10.72 36.98
CA SER A 2 -77.35 10.42 35.87
C SER A 2 -76.91 8.94 35.72
N GLN A 3 -76.93 8.26 34.57
CA GLN A 3 -76.42 8.57 33.21
C GLN A 3 -74.91 8.84 33.17
N THR A 4 -74.08 8.33 32.24
CA THR A 4 -74.18 7.25 31.21
C THR A 4 -72.73 6.99 30.73
N GLY A 5 -72.42 5.86 30.09
CA GLY A 5 -71.10 5.68 29.47
C GLY A 5 -70.76 4.29 28.93
N ASP A 6 -71.42 3.86 27.86
CA ASP A 6 -70.85 2.85 26.96
C ASP A 6 -69.70 3.46 26.14
N ASP A 7 -68.62 2.70 25.91
CA ASP A 7 -68.05 2.60 24.56
C ASP A 7 -67.03 1.46 24.44
N ALA A 8 -67.15 0.66 23.36
CA ALA A 8 -66.16 -0.35 23.01
C ALA A 8 -66.14 -0.64 21.50
N PRO A 9 -65.09 -0.24 20.76
CA PRO A 9 -64.84 -0.75 19.42
C PRO A 9 -63.40 -1.26 19.18
N THR A 10 -63.30 -2.57 18.95
CA THR A 10 -62.45 -3.25 17.95
C THR A 10 -61.09 -2.65 17.55
N GLY A 11 -60.00 -3.33 17.95
CA GLY A 11 -58.69 -3.27 17.29
C GLY A 11 -58.37 -4.58 16.55
N PRO A 12 -57.71 -4.57 15.37
CA PRO A 12 -57.57 -5.77 14.54
C PRO A 12 -56.52 -6.76 15.06
N ILE A 13 -56.86 -8.05 15.03
CA ILE A 13 -55.97 -9.17 15.39
C ILE A 13 -54.80 -9.25 14.39
N ARG A 14 -53.66 -8.66 14.75
CA ARG A 14 -52.39 -8.93 14.08
C ARG A 14 -51.83 -10.27 14.56
N GLY A 15 -52.07 -11.32 13.79
CA GLY A 15 -51.44 -12.62 14.03
C GLY A 15 -49.92 -12.49 14.11
N GLN A 16 -49.33 -13.01 15.19
CA GLN A 16 -47.88 -13.10 15.32
C GLN A 16 -47.34 -14.05 14.25
N LEU A 17 -46.74 -13.49 13.19
CA LEU A 17 -45.79 -14.24 12.37
C LEU A 17 -44.60 -14.61 13.26
N GLN A 18 -44.66 -15.81 13.86
CA GLN A 18 -43.53 -16.41 14.54
C GLN A 18 -42.33 -16.39 13.59
N SER A 19 -41.35 -15.56 13.92
CA SER A 19 -40.10 -15.51 13.16
C SER A 19 -39.43 -16.87 13.30
N PRO A 20 -39.16 -17.60 12.20
CA PRO A 20 -38.57 -18.92 12.30
C PRO A 20 -37.22 -18.82 13.03
N PRO A 21 -36.90 -19.76 13.96
CA PRO A 21 -35.69 -19.68 14.76
C PRO A 21 -34.47 -19.58 13.84
N PRO A 22 -33.47 -18.76 14.16
CA PRO A 22 -32.40 -18.41 13.23
C PRO A 22 -31.64 -19.66 12.78
N GLY A 23 -31.93 -20.09 11.54
CA GLY A 23 -31.53 -21.38 11.00
C GLY A 23 -30.04 -21.64 11.21
N ARG A 24 -29.74 -22.69 11.99
CA ARG A 24 -28.39 -23.05 12.46
C ARG A 24 -27.52 -23.49 11.29
N ARG A 25 -26.97 -22.51 10.55
CA ARG A 25 -26.17 -22.72 9.33
C ARG A 25 -25.12 -23.82 9.57
N PRO A 26 -24.99 -24.80 8.66
CA PRO A 26 -24.08 -25.93 8.86
C PRO A 26 -22.64 -25.43 9.06
N ALA A 27 -22.06 -25.77 10.21
CA ALA A 27 -20.82 -25.15 10.72
C ALA A 27 -19.55 -25.44 9.88
N GLY A 28 -19.65 -26.28 8.84
CA GLY A 28 -18.53 -26.63 7.95
C GLY A 28 -18.07 -25.49 7.04
N GLU A 29 -19.00 -24.82 6.34
CA GLU A 29 -18.64 -23.86 5.28
C GLU A 29 -17.87 -22.63 5.77
N VAL A 30 -18.13 -22.17 7.00
CA VAL A 30 -17.48 -20.97 7.57
C VAL A 30 -16.13 -21.30 8.23
N ARG A 31 -15.91 -22.56 8.65
CA ARG A 31 -14.67 -23.01 9.32
C ARG A 31 -13.53 -23.35 8.35
N ALA A 32 -13.82 -23.85 7.15
CA ALA A 32 -12.77 -24.26 6.21
C ALA A 32 -11.87 -23.11 5.68
N PRO A 33 -12.39 -21.89 5.38
CA PRO A 33 -11.56 -20.80 4.87
C PRO A 33 -10.55 -20.27 5.88
N THR A 34 -10.93 -20.12 7.15
CA THR A 34 -10.06 -19.53 8.19
C THR A 34 -8.86 -20.43 8.49
N ARG A 35 -9.06 -21.76 8.60
CA ARG A 35 -7.95 -22.71 8.86
C ARG A 35 -6.83 -22.64 7.83
N ARG A 36 -7.14 -22.48 6.53
CA ARG A 36 -6.12 -22.34 5.48
C ARG A 36 -5.29 -21.06 5.63
N TRP A 37 -5.93 -19.94 5.99
CA TRP A 37 -5.23 -18.68 6.25
C TRP A 37 -4.39 -18.72 7.54
N SER A 38 -4.84 -19.41 8.59
CA SER A 38 -4.03 -19.62 9.81
C SER A 38 -2.80 -20.48 9.54
N ILE A 39 -2.92 -21.57 8.76
CA ILE A 39 -1.78 -22.41 8.38
C ILE A 39 -0.80 -21.63 7.50
N ALA A 40 -1.29 -20.84 6.55
CA ALA A 40 -0.43 -19.95 5.75
C ALA A 40 0.30 -18.94 6.65
N GLY A 41 -0.37 -18.35 7.64
CA GLY A 41 0.25 -17.45 8.62
C GLY A 41 1.34 -18.11 9.46
N ASP A 42 1.11 -19.32 9.97
CA ASP A 42 2.12 -20.10 10.71
C ASP A 42 3.33 -20.47 9.83
N LEU A 43 3.11 -20.84 8.57
CA LEU A 43 4.19 -21.12 7.62
C LEU A 43 4.97 -19.86 7.24
N THR A 44 4.31 -18.71 7.05
CA THR A 44 4.98 -17.42 6.86
C THR A 44 5.78 -17.01 8.11
N ALA A 45 5.26 -17.24 9.32
CA ALA A 45 5.98 -17.00 10.56
C ALA A 45 7.27 -17.82 10.63
N ALA A 46 7.18 -19.14 10.39
CA ALA A 46 8.34 -20.03 10.39
C ALA A 46 9.36 -19.66 9.29
N ALA A 47 8.91 -19.32 8.09
CA ALA A 47 9.79 -18.90 7.00
C ALA A 47 10.54 -17.59 7.33
N LEU A 48 9.85 -16.58 7.89
CA LEU A 48 10.48 -15.33 8.31
C LEU A 48 11.50 -15.55 9.43
N LEU A 49 11.19 -16.41 10.42
CA LEU A 49 12.10 -16.78 11.51
C LEU A 49 13.36 -17.50 11.00
N VAL A 50 13.23 -18.40 10.02
CA VAL A 50 14.38 -19.11 9.44
C VAL A 50 15.24 -18.16 8.59
N VAL A 51 14.63 -17.35 7.71
CA VAL A 51 15.37 -16.39 6.88
C VAL A 51 16.03 -15.31 7.73
N ALA A 52 15.44 -14.92 8.87
CA ALA A 52 16.06 -14.00 9.82
C ALA A 52 17.42 -14.47 10.37
N LEU A 53 17.71 -15.78 10.40
CA LEU A 53 19.03 -16.31 10.77
C LEU A 53 20.08 -16.17 9.66
N LEU A 54 19.63 -16.03 8.40
CA LEU A 54 20.47 -15.96 7.19
C LEU A 54 20.83 -14.52 6.81
N LEU A 55 20.32 -13.55 7.57
CA LEU A 55 20.44 -12.11 7.31
C LEU A 55 21.22 -11.42 8.44
N PRO A 56 21.81 -10.25 8.15
CA PRO A 56 22.52 -9.45 9.15
C PRO A 56 21.53 -8.78 10.09
N TRP A 57 21.91 -8.69 11.37
CA TRP A 57 21.07 -8.15 12.44
C TRP A 57 21.44 -6.72 12.81
N ASN A 58 22.71 -6.36 12.65
CA ASN A 58 23.21 -4.99 12.61
C ASN A 58 24.56 -4.98 11.83
N LEU A 59 25.26 -3.85 11.74
CA LEU A 59 26.57 -3.75 11.04
C LEU A 59 27.66 -4.68 11.59
N TYR A 60 27.54 -5.11 12.85
CA TYR A 60 28.59 -5.79 13.62
C TYR A 60 28.24 -7.24 14.00
N PHE A 61 27.04 -7.71 13.66
CA PHE A 61 26.54 -9.01 14.07
C PHE A 61 25.51 -9.60 13.09
N GLY A 62 25.74 -10.85 12.69
CA GLY A 62 24.81 -11.68 11.91
C GLY A 62 25.53 -12.70 11.03
N MET A 63 24.77 -13.55 10.32
CA MET A 63 25.39 -14.44 9.34
C MET A 63 26.03 -13.60 8.22
N GLY A 64 27.29 -13.92 7.89
CA GLY A 64 28.07 -13.19 6.88
C GLY A 64 28.80 -11.94 7.40
N ILE A 65 28.65 -11.58 8.69
CA ILE A 65 29.39 -10.48 9.32
C ILE A 65 30.60 -11.05 10.09
N PRO A 66 31.86 -10.82 9.67
CA PRO A 66 33.05 -11.28 10.39
C PRO A 66 33.15 -10.70 11.80
N GLY A 67 33.81 -11.42 12.70
CA GLY A 67 33.89 -11.03 14.12
C GLY A 67 32.61 -11.27 14.94
N SER A 68 31.50 -11.68 14.31
CA SER A 68 30.21 -11.93 15.00
C SER A 68 30.34 -12.75 16.29
N ASN A 69 29.80 -12.19 17.37
CA ASN A 69 29.86 -12.77 18.71
C ASN A 69 29.17 -14.15 18.76
N LYS A 70 29.97 -15.22 18.96
CA LYS A 70 29.50 -16.61 18.96
C LYS A 70 28.44 -16.91 20.05
N PRO A 71 28.60 -16.48 21.33
CA PRO A 71 27.53 -16.54 22.32
C PRO A 71 26.22 -15.87 21.87
N LEU A 72 26.28 -14.68 21.26
CA LEU A 72 25.08 -13.96 20.80
C LEU A 72 24.41 -14.66 19.61
N LEU A 73 25.18 -15.29 18.71
CA LEU A 73 24.64 -16.17 17.66
C LEU A 73 23.91 -17.39 18.27
N ALA A 74 24.44 -17.98 19.34
CA ALA A 74 23.78 -19.08 20.04
C ALA A 74 22.48 -18.64 20.75
N VAL A 75 22.46 -17.45 21.36
CA VAL A 75 21.23 -16.85 21.93
C VAL A 75 20.19 -16.59 20.84
N LEU A 76 20.58 -16.01 19.70
CA LEU A 76 19.72 -15.80 18.55
C LEU A 76 19.12 -17.12 18.02
N PHE A 77 19.96 -18.15 17.86
CA PHE A 77 19.51 -19.48 17.46
C PHE A 77 18.51 -20.07 18.47
N ALA A 78 18.80 -19.96 19.77
CA ALA A 78 17.94 -20.46 20.83
C ALA A 78 16.56 -19.78 20.86
N VAL A 79 16.48 -18.44 20.80
CA VAL A 79 15.16 -17.76 20.76
C VAL A 79 14.41 -18.04 19.46
N THR A 80 15.11 -18.21 18.34
CA THR A 80 14.50 -18.64 17.07
C THR A 80 13.91 -20.04 17.18
N LEU A 81 14.63 -20.97 17.82
CA LEU A 81 14.14 -22.32 18.08
C LEU A 81 12.91 -22.31 19.01
N LEU A 82 12.87 -21.47 20.05
CA LEU A 82 11.68 -21.31 20.90
C LEU A 82 10.48 -20.81 20.09
N SER A 83 10.65 -19.79 19.24
CA SER A 83 9.60 -19.31 18.34
C SER A 83 9.09 -20.39 17.37
N LEU A 84 9.99 -21.18 16.77
CA LEU A 84 9.62 -22.31 15.90
C LEU A 84 8.92 -23.45 16.66
N VAL A 85 9.37 -23.77 17.88
CA VAL A 85 8.72 -24.75 18.78
C VAL A 85 7.32 -24.27 19.19
N SER A 86 7.13 -22.96 19.36
CA SER A 86 5.80 -22.35 19.59
C SER A 86 4.82 -22.69 18.48
N ILE A 87 5.28 -22.61 17.23
CA ILE A 87 4.49 -22.95 16.04
C ILE A 87 4.30 -24.47 15.98
N ALA A 88 5.33 -25.26 16.26
CA ALA A 88 5.26 -26.73 16.26
C ALA A 88 4.25 -27.30 17.28
N LEU A 89 4.21 -26.75 18.50
CA LEU A 89 3.39 -27.24 19.62
C LEU A 89 1.98 -26.65 19.65
N ALA A 90 1.82 -25.36 19.33
CA ALA A 90 0.54 -24.65 19.32
C ALA A 90 0.06 -24.28 17.89
N GLY A 91 0.56 -24.99 16.88
CA GLY A 91 0.28 -24.78 15.46
C GLY A 91 -1.19 -24.88 15.09
N SER A 92 -1.65 -24.02 14.17
CA SER A 92 -3.05 -23.97 13.74
C SER A 92 -3.53 -25.23 13.01
N TRP A 93 -2.63 -26.09 12.54
CA TRP A 93 -2.99 -27.43 12.07
C TRP A 93 -3.59 -28.28 13.19
N ARG A 94 -3.14 -28.13 14.44
CA ARG A 94 -3.65 -28.84 15.64
C ARG A 94 -5.05 -28.35 16.08
N SER A 95 -5.53 -27.21 15.59
CA SER A 95 -6.83 -26.62 15.96
C SER A 95 -8.07 -27.47 15.64
N SER A 96 -7.90 -28.54 14.86
CA SER A 96 -8.94 -29.53 14.58
C SER A 96 -8.92 -30.76 15.51
N SER A 97 -8.00 -30.82 16.48
CA SER A 97 -7.95 -31.91 17.48
C SER A 97 -8.92 -31.66 18.62
N ALA A 98 -9.65 -32.69 19.06
CA ALA A 98 -10.54 -32.63 20.22
C ALA A 98 -9.82 -32.28 21.54
N ARG A 99 -8.49 -32.46 21.61
CA ARG A 99 -7.66 -32.11 22.78
C ARG A 99 -7.05 -30.70 22.71
N PHE A 100 -7.40 -29.88 21.70
CA PHE A 100 -6.81 -28.55 21.52
C PHE A 100 -7.43 -27.49 22.46
N ASN A 101 -6.68 -27.08 23.48
CA ASN A 101 -7.04 -25.95 24.34
C ASN A 101 -6.51 -24.62 23.74
N PRO A 102 -7.38 -23.74 23.20
CA PRO A 102 -6.95 -22.50 22.55
C PRO A 102 -6.33 -21.48 23.51
N GLY A 103 -6.76 -21.47 24.78
CA GLY A 103 -6.22 -20.56 25.80
C GLY A 103 -4.79 -20.92 26.20
N LEU A 104 -4.52 -22.23 26.36
CA LEU A 104 -3.17 -22.73 26.60
C LEU A 104 -2.27 -22.55 25.36
N ALA A 105 -2.79 -22.83 24.16
CA ALA A 105 -2.08 -22.60 22.91
C ALA A 105 -1.69 -21.12 22.72
N ALA A 106 -2.58 -20.18 23.04
CA ALA A 106 -2.31 -18.74 23.01
C ALA A 106 -1.21 -18.33 24.00
N ARG A 107 -1.29 -18.80 25.26
CA ARG A 107 -0.27 -18.53 26.29
C ARG A 107 1.10 -19.10 25.89
N LEU A 108 1.14 -20.32 25.37
CA LEU A 108 2.37 -20.98 24.93
C LEU A 108 3.02 -20.23 23.73
N ARG A 109 2.22 -19.80 22.75
CA ARG A 109 2.69 -18.95 21.65
C ARG A 109 3.28 -17.63 22.14
N LEU A 110 2.59 -16.93 23.03
CA LEU A 110 3.09 -15.67 23.58
C LEU A 110 4.40 -15.87 24.37
N ALA A 111 4.42 -16.83 25.29
CA ALA A 111 5.56 -17.09 26.17
C ALA A 111 6.83 -17.50 25.40
N LEU A 112 6.71 -18.31 24.34
CA LEU A 112 7.85 -18.78 23.56
C LEU A 112 8.35 -17.76 22.52
N ASN A 113 7.54 -16.77 22.13
CA ASN A 113 7.99 -15.67 21.24
C ASN A 113 8.46 -14.42 22.01
N LEU A 114 8.14 -14.30 23.30
CA LEU A 114 8.58 -13.19 24.14
C LEU A 114 10.12 -13.04 24.21
N PRO A 115 10.94 -14.12 24.36
CA PRO A 115 12.41 -14.01 24.32
C PRO A 115 12.93 -13.42 23.00
N TYR A 116 12.27 -13.71 21.88
CA TYR A 116 12.62 -13.17 20.57
C TYR A 116 12.37 -11.66 20.51
N ALA A 117 11.19 -11.22 20.99
CA ALA A 117 10.85 -9.80 21.06
C ALA A 117 11.78 -9.02 22.02
N LEU A 118 12.21 -9.64 23.13
CA LEU A 118 13.19 -9.07 24.06
C LEU A 118 14.59 -8.97 23.43
N LEU A 119 15.02 -9.96 22.63
CA LEU A 119 16.30 -9.87 21.90
C LEU A 119 16.29 -8.70 20.91
N VAL A 120 15.22 -8.54 20.13
CA VAL A 120 15.06 -7.40 19.20
C VAL A 120 15.03 -6.07 19.94
N LEU A 121 14.36 -5.98 21.10
CA LEU A 121 14.39 -4.79 21.96
C LEU A 121 15.82 -4.51 22.46
N GLY A 122 16.60 -5.55 22.77
CA GLY A 122 18.01 -5.44 23.13
C GLY A 122 18.87 -4.80 22.03
N PHE A 123 18.68 -5.19 20.77
CA PHE A 123 19.35 -4.54 19.63
C PHE A 123 18.97 -3.07 19.48
N VAL A 124 17.69 -2.72 19.65
CA VAL A 124 17.23 -1.31 19.63
C VAL A 124 17.85 -0.50 20.77
N ALA A 125 17.89 -1.05 21.99
CA ALA A 125 18.48 -0.38 23.15
C ALA A 125 20.01 -0.22 23.02
N PHE A 126 20.68 -1.21 22.42
CA PHE A 126 22.11 -1.17 22.13
C PHE A 126 22.45 -0.11 21.07
N ASP A 127 21.71 -0.03 19.96
CA ASP A 127 21.91 1.01 18.95
C ASP A 127 21.68 2.43 19.50
N VAL A 128 20.64 2.63 20.33
CA VAL A 128 20.41 3.91 21.00
C VAL A 128 21.57 4.27 21.94
N PHE A 129 22.14 3.27 22.63
CA PHE A 129 23.34 3.47 23.46
C PHE A 129 24.57 3.82 22.61
N GLU A 130 24.84 3.11 21.51
CA GLU A 130 25.94 3.42 20.59
C GLU A 130 25.81 4.82 19.98
N THR A 131 24.60 5.18 19.51
CA THR A 131 24.26 6.50 18.96
C THR A 131 24.56 7.64 19.94
N VAL A 132 24.28 7.45 21.24
CA VAL A 132 24.59 8.45 22.28
C VAL A 132 26.07 8.39 22.69
N ARG A 133 26.67 7.21 22.79
CA ARG A 133 28.05 7.01 23.29
C ARG A 133 29.12 7.38 22.27
N PHE A 134 28.86 7.17 20.99
CA PHE A 134 29.80 7.38 19.88
C PHE A 134 29.37 8.49 18.91
N GLY A 135 28.24 9.15 19.17
CA GLY A 135 27.82 10.32 18.42
C GLY A 135 28.91 11.40 18.36
N GLY A 136 29.11 11.96 17.17
CA GLY A 136 30.21 12.90 16.88
C GLY A 136 31.57 12.26 16.62
N THR A 137 31.71 10.92 16.70
CA THR A 137 32.93 10.20 16.29
C THR A 137 32.79 9.62 14.87
N VAL A 138 33.81 8.92 14.39
CA VAL A 138 33.78 8.16 13.13
C VAL A 138 33.14 6.76 13.25
N ASN A 139 32.77 6.33 14.46
CA ASN A 139 32.13 5.03 14.66
C ASN A 139 30.64 5.14 14.32
N VAL A 140 30.22 4.38 13.30
CA VAL A 140 28.82 4.29 12.88
C VAL A 140 28.04 3.41 13.89
N PRO A 141 26.91 3.87 14.46
CA PRO A 141 26.06 3.01 15.30
C PRO A 141 25.57 1.79 14.53
N GLY A 142 25.51 0.63 15.17
CA GLY A 142 25.30 -0.65 14.47
C GLY A 142 23.98 -0.73 13.67
N GLY A 143 22.95 0.02 14.07
CA GLY A 143 21.61 -0.03 13.49
C GLY A 143 20.82 -1.27 13.91
N VAL A 144 19.63 -1.41 13.33
CA VAL A 144 18.80 -2.62 13.43
C VAL A 144 18.48 -3.08 12.02
N GLY A 145 19.14 -4.16 11.59
CA GLY A 145 19.14 -4.66 10.22
C GLY A 145 18.01 -5.65 9.88
N PRO A 146 17.99 -6.15 8.62
CA PRO A 146 16.87 -6.90 8.08
C PRO A 146 16.59 -8.24 8.78
N GLY A 147 17.61 -8.88 9.38
CA GLY A 147 17.41 -10.08 10.21
C GLY A 147 16.47 -9.81 11.38
N ALA A 148 16.63 -8.68 12.07
CA ALA A 148 15.73 -8.27 13.15
C ALA A 148 14.33 -7.90 12.64
N TRP A 149 14.20 -7.29 11.44
CA TRP A 149 12.90 -6.94 10.85
C TRP A 149 12.07 -8.19 10.49
N LEU A 150 12.69 -9.16 9.81
CA LEU A 150 12.07 -10.45 9.51
C LEU A 150 11.77 -11.21 10.80
N GLY A 151 12.71 -11.21 11.74
CA GLY A 151 12.60 -11.89 13.01
C GLY A 151 11.41 -11.41 13.83
N ILE A 152 11.27 -10.10 14.06
CA ILE A 152 10.12 -9.56 14.82
C ILE A 152 8.79 -9.79 14.09
N ALA A 153 8.77 -9.72 12.76
CA ALA A 153 7.57 -10.01 11.99
C ALA A 153 7.16 -11.50 12.09
N GLY A 154 8.14 -12.41 12.03
CA GLY A 154 7.93 -13.85 12.22
C GLY A 154 7.47 -14.19 13.64
N ALA A 155 8.14 -13.66 14.66
CA ALA A 155 7.78 -13.87 16.06
C ALA A 155 6.38 -13.30 16.41
N LEU A 156 6.03 -12.11 15.89
CA LEU A 156 4.69 -11.53 16.10
C LEU A 156 3.58 -12.27 15.34
N LEU A 157 3.86 -12.91 14.20
CA LEU A 157 2.92 -13.83 13.56
C LEU A 157 2.78 -15.14 14.34
N GLY A 158 3.89 -15.70 14.83
CA GLY A 158 3.92 -16.92 15.65
C GLY A 158 3.16 -16.74 16.97
N ALA A 159 3.31 -15.60 17.63
CA ALA A 159 2.70 -15.26 18.92
C ALA A 159 1.16 -15.19 18.92
N ARG A 160 0.50 -15.09 17.75
CA ARG A 160 -0.94 -14.83 17.69
C ARG A 160 -1.77 -16.02 18.17
N PRO A 161 -2.87 -15.80 18.93
CA PRO A 161 -3.74 -16.89 19.35
C PRO A 161 -4.43 -17.55 18.15
N VAL A 162 -4.81 -18.82 18.31
CA VAL A 162 -5.58 -19.58 17.32
C VAL A 162 -6.90 -20.03 17.97
N PRO A 163 -8.07 -19.60 17.46
CA PRO A 163 -8.27 -18.67 16.35
C PRO A 163 -7.81 -17.24 16.66
N ALA A 164 -7.48 -16.48 15.61
CA ALA A 164 -7.07 -15.07 15.73
C ALA A 164 -8.23 -14.19 16.25
N PRO A 165 -7.94 -13.10 17.00
CA PRO A 165 -8.95 -12.30 17.66
C PRO A 165 -9.68 -11.37 16.67
N ALA A 166 -10.76 -10.74 17.12
CA ALA A 166 -11.36 -9.63 16.41
C ALA A 166 -10.35 -8.48 16.28
N ALA A 167 -10.20 -7.94 15.06
CA ALA A 167 -9.05 -7.15 14.64
C ALA A 167 -8.92 -5.75 15.29
N ASP A 168 -9.64 -5.47 16.37
CA ASP A 168 -9.65 -4.17 17.05
C ASP A 168 -8.94 -4.20 18.42
N GLN A 169 -8.69 -5.39 19.00
CA GLN A 169 -7.87 -5.52 20.22
C GLN A 169 -6.41 -5.06 19.98
N ASP A 170 -5.86 -5.40 18.82
CA ASP A 170 -4.45 -5.14 18.49
C ASP A 170 -4.13 -3.65 18.21
N ILE A 171 -5.15 -2.77 18.08
CA ILE A 171 -4.97 -1.37 17.68
C ILE A 171 -4.12 -0.58 18.68
N ARG A 172 -4.28 -0.82 20.00
CA ARG A 172 -3.53 -0.05 21.02
C ARG A 172 -2.03 -0.31 20.92
N ALA A 173 -1.62 -1.57 20.73
CA ALA A 173 -0.20 -1.92 20.56
C ALA A 173 0.40 -1.27 19.30
N VAL A 174 -0.29 -1.37 18.15
CA VAL A 174 0.20 -0.77 16.89
C VAL A 174 0.25 0.76 16.96
N ARG A 175 -0.65 1.41 17.72
CA ARG A 175 -0.57 2.84 18.00
C ARG A 175 0.67 3.21 18.80
N ILE A 176 0.99 2.45 19.86
CA ILE A 176 2.20 2.68 20.67
C ILE A 176 3.45 2.52 19.79
N VAL A 177 3.53 1.46 18.98
CA VAL A 177 4.62 1.27 18.00
C VAL A 177 4.71 2.42 16.99
N GLY A 178 3.58 2.92 16.49
CA GLY A 178 3.53 4.07 15.57
C GLY A 178 4.00 5.38 16.20
N TYR A 179 3.67 5.63 17.47
CA TYR A 179 4.17 6.80 18.20
C TYR A 179 5.66 6.64 18.55
N ALA A 180 6.09 5.48 19.03
CA ALA A 180 7.50 5.20 19.35
C ALA A 180 8.41 5.33 18.11
N SER A 181 7.95 4.88 16.94
CA SER A 181 8.63 5.07 15.65
C SER A 181 8.82 6.55 15.29
N ILE A 182 7.78 7.38 15.49
CA ILE A 182 7.84 8.83 15.22
C ILE A 182 8.74 9.56 16.22
N VAL A 183 8.65 9.22 17.51
CA VAL A 183 9.49 9.82 18.57
C VAL A 183 10.94 9.39 18.42
N GLY A 184 11.22 8.13 18.11
CA GLY A 184 12.55 7.61 17.81
C GLY A 184 13.20 8.38 16.67
N ALA A 185 12.55 8.43 15.50
CA ALA A 185 13.09 9.16 14.35
C ALA A 185 13.26 10.67 14.60
N ALA A 186 12.40 11.29 15.41
CA ALA A 186 12.54 12.69 15.81
C ALA A 186 13.72 12.92 16.77
N LEU A 187 13.96 12.01 17.71
CA LEU A 187 15.12 12.04 18.61
C LEU A 187 16.41 11.75 17.82
N SER A 188 16.41 10.74 16.95
CA SER A 188 17.52 10.39 16.07
C SER A 188 17.92 11.57 15.18
N PHE A 189 16.95 12.26 14.57
CA PHE A 189 17.16 13.52 13.86
C PHE A 189 17.76 14.62 14.76
N GLY A 190 17.19 14.83 15.95
CA GLY A 190 17.67 15.85 16.90
C GLY A 190 19.11 15.60 17.39
N PHE A 191 19.44 14.35 17.73
CA PHE A 191 20.80 13.95 18.11
C PHE A 191 21.77 14.07 16.92
N ASN A 192 21.37 13.67 15.72
CA ASN A 192 22.23 13.83 14.53
C ASN A 192 22.57 15.30 14.28
N LEU A 193 21.54 16.17 14.28
CA LEU A 193 21.71 17.60 14.08
C LEU A 193 22.53 18.24 15.21
N PHE A 194 22.33 17.84 16.47
CA PHE A 194 23.15 18.28 17.59
C PHE A 194 24.63 17.93 17.40
N TRP A 195 24.96 16.68 17.05
CA TRP A 195 26.34 16.28 16.81
C TRP A 195 26.95 16.96 15.59
N ARG A 196 26.17 17.15 14.51
CA ARG A 196 26.58 17.91 13.31
C ARG A 196 26.90 19.37 13.63
N VAL A 197 26.04 20.05 14.38
CA VAL A 197 26.25 21.43 14.82
C VAL A 197 27.44 21.52 15.78
N ARG A 198 27.57 20.59 16.74
CA ARG A 198 28.71 20.56 17.67
C ARG A 198 30.04 20.40 16.93
N TYR A 199 30.14 19.46 16.00
CA TYR A 199 31.33 19.27 15.16
C TYR A 199 31.67 20.54 14.34
N ALA A 200 30.64 21.13 13.71
CA ALA A 200 30.74 22.36 12.94
C ALA A 200 31.09 23.62 13.75
N LEU A 201 31.18 23.53 15.09
CA LEU A 201 31.55 24.61 16.01
C LEU A 201 32.88 24.36 16.74
N GLN A 202 33.62 23.27 16.44
CA GLN A 202 34.91 22.95 17.08
C GLN A 202 36.13 23.63 16.40
N GLY A 203 35.90 24.59 15.51
CA GLY A 203 36.92 25.37 14.80
C GLY A 203 36.29 26.52 14.01
N ASP A 204 37.07 27.16 13.14
CA ASP A 204 36.63 28.33 12.37
C ASP A 204 35.34 28.08 11.57
N PHE A 205 34.33 28.92 11.76
CA PHE A 205 32.99 28.74 11.19
C PHE A 205 32.92 29.13 9.72
N GLY A 206 33.43 28.25 8.85
CA GLY A 206 33.47 28.46 7.40
C GLY A 206 32.27 27.91 6.63
N LYS A 207 32.30 28.09 5.29
CA LYS A 207 31.29 27.57 4.35
C LYS A 207 31.05 26.06 4.49
N GLN A 208 32.10 25.30 4.78
CA GLN A 208 32.05 23.84 4.98
C GLN A 208 31.19 23.46 6.20
N ASN A 209 31.25 24.25 7.27
CA ASN A 209 30.50 24.01 8.50
C ASN A 209 29.00 24.30 8.29
N VAL A 210 28.69 25.38 7.58
CA VAL A 210 27.33 25.70 7.11
C VAL A 210 26.78 24.57 6.24
N ALA A 211 27.56 24.05 5.30
CA ALA A 211 27.15 22.94 4.43
C ALA A 211 26.89 21.64 5.22
N VAL A 212 27.77 21.26 6.15
CA VAL A 212 27.61 20.05 6.99
C VAL A 212 26.31 20.10 7.81
N ILE A 213 25.96 21.28 8.36
CA ILE A 213 24.70 21.50 9.08
C ILE A 213 23.51 21.48 8.11
N ALA A 214 23.58 22.21 6.99
CA ALA A 214 22.48 22.34 6.03
C ALA A 214 22.09 21.00 5.39
N THR A 215 23.06 20.19 4.94
CA THR A 215 22.76 18.88 4.36
C THR A 215 22.21 17.91 5.40
N ALA A 216 22.71 17.93 6.65
CA ALA A 216 22.15 17.11 7.74
C ALA A 216 20.71 17.52 8.08
N LEU A 217 20.41 18.82 8.11
CA LEU A 217 19.07 19.34 8.31
C LEU A 217 18.12 18.84 7.21
N VAL A 218 18.50 18.96 5.94
CA VAL A 218 17.67 18.55 4.79
C VAL A 218 17.45 17.03 4.79
N TYR A 219 18.52 16.23 4.87
CA TYR A 219 18.44 14.77 4.89
C TYR A 219 17.59 14.26 6.07
N GLY A 220 17.82 14.81 7.27
CA GLY A 220 17.10 14.46 8.48
C GLY A 220 15.61 14.80 8.42
N VAL A 221 15.24 15.98 7.92
CA VAL A 221 13.83 16.39 7.72
C VAL A 221 13.14 15.51 6.68
N VAL A 222 13.81 15.15 5.58
CA VAL A 222 13.24 14.29 4.53
C VAL A 222 13.00 12.86 5.05
N ALA A 223 13.95 12.29 5.79
CA ALA A 223 13.78 10.99 6.44
C ALA A 223 12.66 11.01 7.50
N LEU A 224 12.65 12.03 8.37
CA LEU A 224 11.60 12.19 9.38
C LEU A 224 10.20 12.34 8.73
N ALA A 225 10.10 13.07 7.61
CA ALA A 225 8.85 13.18 6.86
C ALA A 225 8.38 11.82 6.31
N ALA A 226 9.29 10.98 5.80
CA ALA A 226 8.96 9.63 5.37
C ALA A 226 8.47 8.74 6.53
N VAL A 227 9.16 8.76 7.68
CA VAL A 227 8.72 8.04 8.90
C VAL A 227 7.35 8.52 9.35
N VAL A 228 7.14 9.83 9.47
CA VAL A 228 5.85 10.41 9.91
C VAL A 228 4.72 10.06 8.95
N VAL A 229 4.95 10.08 7.63
CA VAL A 229 3.90 9.73 6.64
C VAL A 229 3.51 8.26 6.73
N GLY A 230 4.48 7.33 6.80
CA GLY A 230 4.21 5.89 6.93
C GLY A 230 3.62 5.53 8.30
N SER A 231 4.25 5.97 9.38
CA SER A 231 3.83 5.65 10.76
C SER A 231 2.50 6.32 11.15
N ARG A 232 2.07 7.41 10.49
CA ARG A 232 0.71 7.96 10.63
C ARG A 232 -0.39 6.99 10.17
N TRP A 233 -0.08 5.95 9.39
CA TRP A 233 -1.06 4.92 9.03
C TRP A 233 -1.33 3.96 10.20
N LEU A 234 -0.32 3.63 11.00
CA LEU A 234 -0.45 2.80 12.22
C LEU A 234 -1.41 3.43 13.24
N LEU A 235 -1.48 4.77 13.27
CA LEU A 235 -2.39 5.51 14.16
C LEU A 235 -3.87 5.39 13.77
N ARG A 236 -4.16 5.05 12.51
CA ARG A 236 -5.52 5.04 11.91
C ARG A 236 -6.12 3.64 11.91
N SER A 237 -7.33 3.51 12.48
CA SER A 237 -8.06 2.24 12.56
C SER A 237 -8.65 1.73 11.24
N SER A 238 -8.65 2.53 10.16
CA SER A 238 -9.36 2.21 8.92
C SER A 238 -8.69 1.10 8.11
N ARG A 239 -9.48 0.28 7.40
CA ARG A 239 -8.96 -0.83 6.58
C ARG A 239 -7.96 -0.39 5.51
N ALA A 240 -8.14 0.80 4.95
CA ALA A 240 -7.21 1.39 3.98
C ALA A 240 -5.84 1.74 4.59
N ALA A 241 -5.81 2.17 5.85
CA ALA A 241 -4.56 2.38 6.58
C ALA A 241 -3.88 1.04 6.90
N ARG A 242 -4.64 0.07 7.45
CA ARG A 242 -4.11 -1.29 7.73
C ARG A 242 -3.54 -1.97 6.47
N LEU A 243 -4.22 -1.86 5.33
CA LEU A 243 -3.72 -2.38 4.04
C LEU A 243 -2.45 -1.65 3.57
N ALA A 244 -2.36 -0.33 3.73
CA ALA A 244 -1.16 0.43 3.37
C ALA A 244 0.04 0.09 4.27
N THR A 245 -0.20 -0.08 5.58
CA THR A 245 0.81 -0.57 6.54
C THR A 245 1.32 -1.96 6.19
N VAL A 246 0.43 -2.89 5.82
CA VAL A 246 0.82 -4.24 5.37
C VAL A 246 1.65 -4.16 4.09
N ALA A 247 1.27 -3.34 3.11
CA ALA A 247 2.04 -3.15 1.89
C ALA A 247 3.44 -2.56 2.18
N LEU A 248 3.54 -1.55 3.05
CA LEU A 248 4.82 -0.92 3.43
C LEU A 248 5.73 -1.86 4.22
N GLY A 249 5.22 -2.58 5.22
CA GLY A 249 6.01 -3.54 5.99
C GLY A 249 6.44 -4.75 5.15
N VAL A 250 5.59 -5.29 4.28
CA VAL A 250 6.01 -6.33 3.32
C VAL A 250 7.07 -5.80 2.35
N SER A 251 6.91 -4.55 1.87
CA SER A 251 7.93 -3.90 1.03
C SER A 251 9.26 -3.71 1.76
N THR A 252 9.21 -3.44 3.07
CA THR A 252 10.38 -3.34 3.95
C THR A 252 11.10 -4.68 4.09
N LEU A 253 10.37 -5.75 4.38
CA LEU A 253 10.93 -7.10 4.49
C LEU A 253 11.56 -7.57 3.16
N VAL A 254 10.88 -7.34 2.03
CA VAL A 254 11.39 -7.70 0.70
C VAL A 254 12.60 -6.84 0.32
N ALA A 255 12.61 -5.53 0.61
CA ALA A 255 13.76 -4.68 0.36
C ALA A 255 14.98 -5.14 1.17
N GLY A 256 14.84 -5.42 2.46
CA GLY A 256 15.93 -5.92 3.31
C GLY A 256 16.54 -7.24 2.81
N ILE A 257 15.71 -8.15 2.28
CA ILE A 257 16.18 -9.38 1.62
C ILE A 257 16.90 -9.05 0.30
N LEU A 258 16.30 -8.23 -0.57
CA LEU A 258 16.86 -7.92 -1.90
C LEU A 258 18.18 -7.16 -1.82
N VAL A 259 18.28 -6.19 -0.91
CA VAL A 259 19.52 -5.44 -0.68
C VAL A 259 20.62 -6.40 -0.26
N TRP A 260 20.42 -7.23 0.79
CA TRP A 260 21.46 -8.14 1.27
C TRP A 260 21.84 -9.27 0.28
N LEU A 261 20.88 -9.85 -0.45
CA LEU A 261 21.15 -10.97 -1.35
C LEU A 261 21.80 -10.56 -2.68
N LEU A 262 21.66 -9.29 -3.09
CA LEU A 262 22.35 -8.77 -4.27
C LEU A 262 23.74 -8.26 -3.85
N PRO A 263 24.82 -8.48 -4.62
CA PRO A 263 26.13 -7.90 -4.32
C PRO A 263 26.11 -6.35 -4.34
N ILE A 264 25.11 -5.77 -5.01
CA ILE A 264 24.75 -4.34 -5.03
C ILE A 264 24.35 -3.83 -3.63
N GLY A 265 24.05 -4.70 -2.66
CA GLY A 265 23.73 -4.34 -1.28
C GLY A 265 24.85 -3.66 -0.48
N ARG A 266 26.06 -3.57 -1.05
CA ARG A 266 27.14 -2.73 -0.51
C ARG A 266 27.08 -1.30 -1.07
N ASP A 267 26.62 -1.14 -2.31
CA ASP A 267 26.45 0.17 -2.94
C ASP A 267 25.18 0.88 -2.46
N ILE A 268 24.09 0.12 -2.29
CA ILE A 268 22.86 0.60 -1.65
C ILE A 268 23.07 0.65 -0.14
N ASP A 269 22.61 1.72 0.51
CA ASP A 269 22.71 1.85 1.97
C ASP A 269 21.76 0.88 2.68
N ALA A 270 22.35 -0.20 3.18
CA ALA A 270 21.67 -1.35 3.77
C ALA A 270 21.41 -1.24 5.28
N PHE A 271 22.06 -0.29 5.97
CA PHE A 271 22.17 -0.29 7.44
C PHE A 271 21.99 1.05 8.12
N HIS A 272 22.34 2.18 7.48
CA HIS A 272 21.87 3.47 8.02
C HIS A 272 20.35 3.59 7.78
N GLY A 273 19.76 4.64 8.33
CA GLY A 273 18.32 4.86 8.25
C GLY A 273 17.84 5.27 6.87
N ILE A 274 16.73 6.01 6.85
CA ILE A 274 16.21 6.62 5.63
C ILE A 274 17.10 7.83 5.22
N ALA A 275 17.82 8.45 6.16
CA ALA A 275 18.81 9.50 5.87
C ALA A 275 20.24 8.94 5.73
N GLN A 276 20.81 9.00 4.52
CA GLN A 276 22.13 8.42 4.22
C GLN A 276 23.32 9.25 4.73
N ASN A 277 23.17 10.58 4.81
CA ASN A 277 24.26 11.48 5.22
C ASN A 277 24.32 11.58 6.76
N THR A 278 24.53 10.46 7.45
CA THR A 278 24.33 10.34 8.91
C THR A 278 25.40 9.52 9.63
N SER A 279 26.65 9.99 9.55
CA SER A 279 27.85 9.50 10.26
C SER A 279 27.78 9.41 11.81
N THR A 280 26.61 9.55 12.42
CA THR A 280 26.41 9.63 13.88
C THR A 280 25.08 9.04 14.39
N ALA A 281 24.05 8.88 13.53
CA ALA A 281 22.73 8.33 13.91
C ALA A 281 21.86 8.10 12.65
N GLY A 282 21.55 6.85 12.30
CA GLY A 282 20.80 6.50 11.09
C GLY A 282 19.30 6.83 11.15
N VAL A 283 18.91 8.08 10.91
CA VAL A 283 17.52 8.55 11.04
C VAL A 283 16.54 7.71 10.19
N GLY A 284 15.66 6.93 10.82
CA GLY A 284 14.53 6.26 10.18
C GLY A 284 14.54 4.73 10.16
N PHE A 285 15.55 4.05 10.72
CA PHE A 285 15.49 2.58 10.88
C PHE A 285 14.33 2.15 11.80
N GLU A 286 13.92 3.03 12.72
CA GLU A 286 12.77 2.90 13.60
C GLU A 286 11.44 2.89 12.81
N GLY A 287 11.46 3.38 11.57
CA GLY A 287 10.41 3.18 10.58
C GLY A 287 10.33 1.73 10.14
N TYR A 288 11.42 1.17 9.61
CA TYR A 288 11.46 -0.20 9.07
C TYR A 288 10.99 -1.24 10.09
N LEU A 289 11.54 -1.22 11.30
CA LEU A 289 11.19 -2.17 12.36
C LEU A 289 9.71 -2.06 12.77
N ALA A 290 9.20 -0.83 12.90
CA ALA A 290 7.80 -0.57 13.23
C ALA A 290 6.84 -1.00 12.12
N TRP A 291 7.20 -0.79 10.85
CA TRP A 291 6.37 -1.19 9.71
C TRP A 291 6.36 -2.71 9.52
N ALA A 292 7.48 -3.39 9.71
CA ALA A 292 7.57 -4.86 9.70
C ALA A 292 6.69 -5.47 10.82
N ALA A 293 6.82 -4.98 12.06
CA ALA A 293 6.03 -5.41 13.20
C ALA A 293 4.52 -5.15 12.99
N ALA A 294 4.15 -3.95 12.52
CA ALA A 294 2.75 -3.61 12.28
C ALA A 294 2.13 -4.38 11.10
N ALA A 295 2.93 -4.76 10.08
CA ALA A 295 2.47 -5.63 9.01
C ALA A 295 2.17 -7.05 9.51
N ALA A 296 3.00 -7.63 10.38
CA ALA A 296 2.69 -8.91 11.04
C ALA A 296 1.37 -8.87 11.84
N ILE A 297 1.12 -7.75 12.54
CA ILE A 297 -0.10 -7.55 13.32
C ILE A 297 -1.34 -7.31 12.43
N PHE A 298 -1.23 -6.63 11.29
CA PHE A 298 -2.38 -6.36 10.43
C PHE A 298 -2.64 -7.37 9.29
N ALA A 299 -1.63 -8.07 8.77
CA ALA A 299 -1.76 -8.88 7.55
C ALA A 299 -2.82 -10.00 7.63
N PRO A 300 -2.84 -10.87 8.67
CA PRO A 300 -3.88 -11.88 8.86
C PRO A 300 -5.32 -11.34 8.94
N ALA A 301 -5.51 -10.06 9.30
CA ALA A 301 -6.83 -9.42 9.37
C ALA A 301 -7.19 -8.61 8.10
N ALA A 302 -6.18 -8.07 7.40
CA ALA A 302 -6.37 -7.19 6.25
C ALA A 302 -6.47 -7.94 4.91
N LEU A 303 -5.69 -9.02 4.74
CA LEU A 303 -5.54 -9.78 3.50
C LEU A 303 -6.65 -10.78 3.15
N PRO A 304 -7.41 -11.40 4.08
CA PRO A 304 -8.41 -12.42 3.72
C PRO A 304 -9.49 -11.91 2.75
N ALA A 305 -9.42 -12.40 1.51
CA ALA A 305 -10.37 -12.02 0.45
C ALA A 305 -11.77 -12.58 0.75
N ARG A 306 -12.76 -11.70 0.88
CA ARG A 306 -14.17 -12.12 1.04
C ARG A 306 -14.68 -12.70 -0.29
N ARG A 307 -15.44 -13.82 -0.25
CA ARG A 307 -16.07 -14.45 -1.44
C ARG A 307 -16.92 -13.46 -2.26
N HIS A 308 -17.38 -12.36 -1.66
CA HIS A 308 -18.21 -11.32 -2.27
C HIS A 308 -17.55 -9.94 -2.13
N PRO A 309 -16.70 -9.53 -3.10
CA PRO A 309 -16.05 -8.21 -3.06
C PRO A 309 -17.08 -7.08 -3.20
N SER A 310 -17.19 -6.26 -2.15
CA SER A 310 -18.09 -5.11 -2.11
C SER A 310 -17.41 -3.82 -2.60
N ALA A 311 -18.21 -2.77 -2.85
CA ALA A 311 -17.69 -1.44 -3.16
C ALA A 311 -16.74 -0.90 -2.07
N THR A 312 -17.01 -1.26 -0.81
CA THR A 312 -16.19 -0.90 0.35
C THR A 312 -14.80 -1.54 0.29
N GLU A 313 -14.67 -2.75 -0.26
CA GLU A 313 -13.37 -3.40 -0.45
C GLU A 313 -12.60 -2.76 -1.62
N GLU A 314 -13.28 -2.54 -2.75
CA GLU A 314 -12.75 -1.85 -3.94
C GLU A 314 -12.18 -0.47 -3.57
N ASN A 315 -12.91 0.30 -2.76
CA ASN A 315 -12.49 1.60 -2.26
C ASN A 315 -11.39 1.52 -1.19
N ALA A 316 -11.35 0.48 -0.35
CA ALA A 316 -10.29 0.30 0.64
C ALA A 316 -8.93 0.03 -0.03
N TRP A 317 -8.89 -0.79 -1.09
CA TRP A 317 -7.68 -1.02 -1.90
C TRP A 317 -7.22 0.25 -2.63
N ARG A 318 -8.14 1.00 -3.26
CA ARG A 318 -7.82 2.31 -3.87
C ARG A 318 -7.26 3.29 -2.84
N ALA A 319 -7.88 3.40 -1.66
CA ALA A 319 -7.42 4.30 -0.62
C ALA A 319 -6.06 3.89 -0.03
N ALA A 320 -5.78 2.58 0.09
CA ALA A 320 -4.46 2.08 0.47
C ALA A 320 -3.38 2.45 -0.57
N ALA A 321 -3.67 2.27 -1.86
CA ALA A 321 -2.78 2.69 -2.93
C ALA A 321 -2.55 4.22 -2.96
N ARG A 322 -3.58 5.03 -2.68
CA ARG A 322 -3.45 6.50 -2.54
C ARG A 322 -2.62 6.94 -1.31
N ASN A 323 -2.51 6.08 -0.28
CA ASN A 323 -1.58 6.28 0.84
C ASN A 323 -0.14 5.94 0.41
N GLY A 324 0.07 4.79 -0.24
CA GLY A 324 1.39 4.40 -0.77
C GLY A 324 1.95 5.44 -1.76
N LEU A 325 1.12 5.93 -2.69
CA LEU A 325 1.47 7.03 -3.58
C LEU A 325 1.84 8.32 -2.83
N LEU A 326 1.23 8.62 -1.68
CA LEU A 326 1.62 9.79 -0.88
C LEU A 326 3.05 9.66 -0.35
N LEU A 327 3.46 8.46 0.07
CA LEU A 327 4.83 8.22 0.54
C LEU A 327 5.85 8.35 -0.61
N ILE A 328 5.52 7.83 -1.80
CA ILE A 328 6.33 8.00 -3.03
C ILE A 328 6.47 9.48 -3.40
N ILE A 329 5.37 10.26 -3.38
CA ILE A 329 5.42 11.70 -3.67
C ILE A 329 6.32 12.45 -2.69
N VAL A 330 6.16 12.21 -1.38
CA VAL A 330 6.94 12.87 -0.33
C VAL A 330 8.42 12.52 -0.44
N TRP A 331 8.75 11.25 -0.73
CA TRP A 331 10.13 10.83 -0.90
C TRP A 331 10.78 11.36 -2.17
N CYS A 332 10.11 11.28 -3.33
CA CYS A 332 10.69 11.80 -4.58
C CYS A 332 10.90 13.32 -4.51
N LEU A 333 9.96 14.08 -3.96
CA LEU A 333 10.15 15.52 -3.76
C LEU A 333 11.26 15.81 -2.72
N GLY A 334 11.33 15.07 -1.62
CA GLY A 334 12.39 15.22 -0.63
C GLY A 334 13.78 14.86 -1.18
N SER A 335 13.86 13.80 -1.98
CA SER A 335 15.07 13.38 -2.69
C SER A 335 15.53 14.39 -3.72
N MET A 336 14.61 14.96 -4.51
CA MET A 336 14.91 16.08 -5.41
C MET A 336 15.51 17.26 -4.63
N VAL A 337 14.99 17.58 -3.44
CA VAL A 337 15.58 18.61 -2.56
C VAL A 337 16.97 18.19 -2.05
N MET A 338 17.17 16.94 -1.62
CA MET A 338 18.50 16.44 -1.23
C MET A 338 19.52 16.59 -2.38
N ARG A 339 19.17 16.21 -3.61
CA ARG A 339 20.04 16.38 -4.80
C ARG A 339 20.35 17.84 -5.10
N ILE A 340 19.39 18.75 -4.92
CA ILE A 340 19.60 20.20 -5.09
C ILE A 340 20.52 20.74 -3.99
N THR A 341 20.36 20.30 -2.75
CA THR A 341 21.26 20.66 -1.63
C THR A 341 22.68 20.15 -1.87
N ASP A 342 22.86 18.89 -2.28
CA ASP A 342 24.16 18.31 -2.64
C ASP A 342 24.83 19.10 -3.78
N LEU A 343 24.07 19.45 -4.82
CA LEU A 343 24.54 20.26 -5.95
C LEU A 343 25.00 21.65 -5.50
N ILE A 344 24.21 22.34 -4.66
CA ILE A 344 24.54 23.66 -4.12
C ILE A 344 25.79 23.59 -3.24
N VAL A 345 25.92 22.55 -2.39
CA VAL A 345 27.09 22.34 -1.53
C VAL A 345 28.34 22.06 -2.38
N GLY A 346 28.24 21.18 -3.38
CA GLY A 346 29.33 20.88 -4.30
C GLY A 346 29.86 22.14 -5.03
N VAL A 347 28.95 22.98 -5.55
CA VAL A 347 29.30 24.29 -6.12
C VAL A 347 29.95 25.20 -5.08
N SER A 348 29.35 25.31 -3.89
CA SER A 348 29.75 26.29 -2.86
C SER A 348 31.10 26.00 -2.21
N LEU A 349 31.50 24.72 -2.18
CA LEU A 349 32.78 24.24 -1.65
C LEU A 349 33.82 23.91 -2.74
N ASN A 350 33.45 24.05 -4.02
CA ASN A 350 34.28 23.69 -5.18
C ASN A 350 34.82 22.24 -5.12
N TYR A 351 33.99 21.30 -4.64
CA TYR A 351 34.32 19.87 -4.64
C TYR A 351 34.23 19.26 -6.04
N PRO A 352 34.84 18.10 -6.30
CA PRO A 352 34.53 17.28 -7.47
C PRO A 352 33.15 16.60 -7.29
N PHE A 353 32.15 17.04 -8.04
CA PHE A 353 30.81 16.42 -8.06
C PHE A 353 30.26 16.36 -9.49
N SER A 354 29.50 15.31 -9.79
CA SER A 354 28.82 15.18 -11.08
C SER A 354 27.54 16.01 -11.11
N ARG A 355 27.61 17.12 -11.85
CA ARG A 355 26.45 17.97 -12.17
C ARG A 355 25.38 17.20 -12.94
N TYR A 356 25.80 16.33 -13.86
CA TYR A 356 24.90 15.55 -14.70
C TYR A 356 24.06 14.57 -13.87
N ASP A 357 24.70 13.74 -13.06
CA ASP A 357 24.03 12.66 -12.32
C ASP A 357 23.04 13.22 -11.29
N SER A 358 23.44 14.30 -10.61
CA SER A 358 22.59 15.01 -9.64
C SER A 358 21.33 15.58 -10.29
N VAL A 359 21.45 16.18 -11.49
CA VAL A 359 20.32 16.77 -12.23
C VAL A 359 19.44 15.69 -12.87
N VAL A 360 20.04 14.61 -13.42
CA VAL A 360 19.30 13.48 -13.99
C VAL A 360 18.46 12.78 -12.92
N LEU A 361 19.03 12.50 -11.74
CA LEU A 361 18.29 11.88 -10.64
C LEU A 361 17.18 12.80 -10.09
N ALA A 362 17.44 14.10 -9.97
CA ALA A 362 16.41 15.07 -9.60
C ALA A 362 15.26 15.14 -10.64
N ALA A 363 15.55 14.98 -11.93
CA ALA A 363 14.54 14.90 -12.99
C ALA A 363 13.72 13.61 -12.95
N PHE A 364 14.36 12.45 -12.70
CA PHE A 364 13.66 11.17 -12.44
C PHE A 364 12.72 11.29 -11.23
N ASP A 365 13.17 11.94 -10.17
CA ASP A 365 12.36 12.20 -8.98
C ASP A 365 11.16 13.10 -9.26
N LEU A 366 11.37 14.24 -9.92
CA LEU A 366 10.28 15.15 -10.28
C LEU A 366 9.24 14.46 -11.18
N ALA A 367 9.67 13.73 -12.20
CA ALA A 367 8.78 12.96 -13.08
C ALA A 367 7.97 11.91 -12.31
N THR A 368 8.62 11.16 -11.41
CA THR A 368 7.97 10.14 -10.56
C THR A 368 6.96 10.78 -9.59
N ALA A 369 7.31 11.91 -8.97
CA ALA A 369 6.44 12.65 -8.06
C ALA A 369 5.20 13.20 -8.79
N LEU A 370 5.36 13.85 -9.95
CA LEU A 370 4.26 14.41 -10.74
C LEU A 370 3.29 13.30 -11.21
N LEU A 371 3.82 12.17 -11.69
CA LEU A 371 3.03 11.01 -12.08
C LEU A 371 2.27 10.40 -10.89
N ALA A 372 2.93 10.28 -9.74
CA ALA A 372 2.32 9.78 -8.51
C ALA A 372 1.25 10.73 -7.95
N VAL A 373 1.42 12.06 -8.07
CA VAL A 373 0.38 13.07 -7.76
C VAL A 373 -0.84 12.86 -8.66
N TRP A 374 -0.65 12.77 -9.98
CA TRP A 374 -1.74 12.57 -10.93
C TRP A 374 -2.52 11.29 -10.64
N LEU A 375 -1.82 10.18 -10.37
CA LEU A 375 -2.42 8.91 -9.96
C LEU A 375 -3.16 9.02 -8.63
N ARG A 376 -2.57 9.70 -7.63
CA ARG A 376 -3.18 9.88 -6.30
C ARG A 376 -4.46 10.72 -6.37
N ILE A 377 -4.60 11.60 -7.35
CA ILE A 377 -5.86 12.30 -7.65
C ILE A 377 -6.82 11.33 -8.35
N ASN A 378 -6.39 10.71 -9.46
CA ASN A 378 -7.28 9.99 -10.38
C ASN A 378 -7.62 8.53 -10.00
N LEU A 379 -6.99 7.92 -8.99
CA LEU A 379 -7.22 6.51 -8.63
C LEU A 379 -8.68 6.17 -8.23
N GLY A 380 -9.46 7.19 -7.84
CA GLY A 380 -10.88 7.08 -7.51
C GLY A 380 -11.83 7.63 -8.58
N ASN A 381 -11.31 8.11 -9.72
CA ASN A 381 -12.09 8.75 -10.77
C ASN A 381 -12.65 7.70 -11.74
N ASP A 382 -13.95 7.38 -11.64
CA ASP A 382 -14.63 6.37 -12.47
C ASP A 382 -14.67 6.72 -13.99
N ALA A 383 -14.35 7.97 -14.36
CA ALA A 383 -14.19 8.40 -15.76
C ALA A 383 -12.84 7.98 -16.38
N VAL A 384 -11.80 7.75 -15.57
CA VAL A 384 -10.46 7.38 -16.05
C VAL A 384 -10.41 5.87 -16.30
N SER A 385 -9.84 5.45 -17.44
CA SER A 385 -9.78 4.02 -17.75
C SER A 385 -8.88 3.25 -16.78
N GLY A 386 -9.38 2.14 -16.23
CA GLY A 386 -8.60 1.29 -15.34
C GLY A 386 -7.36 0.65 -15.99
N ARG A 387 -7.32 0.60 -17.34
CA ARG A 387 -6.12 0.23 -18.11
C ARG A 387 -5.04 1.31 -17.99
N LEU A 388 -5.41 2.58 -18.19
CA LEU A 388 -4.49 3.71 -18.04
C LEU A 388 -3.98 3.82 -16.60
N ILE A 389 -4.85 3.68 -15.59
CA ILE A 389 -4.43 3.67 -14.18
C ILE A 389 -3.42 2.54 -13.91
N SER A 390 -3.68 1.33 -14.42
CA SER A 390 -2.75 0.19 -14.25
C SER A 390 -1.42 0.43 -14.97
N ALA A 391 -1.44 0.93 -16.20
CA ALA A 391 -0.24 1.23 -16.99
C ALA A 391 0.62 2.32 -16.33
N LEU A 392 0.00 3.40 -15.84
CA LEU A 392 0.70 4.48 -15.15
C LEU A 392 1.21 4.07 -13.75
N CYS A 393 0.50 3.20 -13.02
CA CYS A 393 1.05 2.58 -11.81
C CYS A 393 2.28 1.70 -12.14
N GLY A 394 2.27 1.03 -13.30
CA GLY A 394 3.43 0.31 -13.82
C GLY A 394 4.60 1.25 -14.12
N LEU A 395 4.33 2.38 -14.79
CA LEU A 395 5.33 3.40 -15.07
C LEU A 395 5.95 4.00 -13.81
N VAL A 396 5.18 4.25 -12.73
CA VAL A 396 5.74 4.64 -11.42
C VAL A 396 6.71 3.57 -10.91
N ALA A 397 6.30 2.29 -10.91
CA ALA A 397 7.17 1.22 -10.43
C ALA A 397 8.45 1.08 -11.28
N THR A 398 8.34 1.20 -12.61
CA THR A 398 9.51 1.23 -13.52
C THR A 398 10.41 2.41 -13.21
N LEU A 399 9.89 3.63 -13.08
CA LEU A 399 10.70 4.83 -12.79
C LEU A 399 11.40 4.73 -11.43
N SER A 400 10.76 4.19 -10.40
CA SER A 400 11.41 3.92 -9.11
C SER A 400 12.57 2.92 -9.23
N ILE A 401 12.38 1.82 -9.99
CA ILE A 401 13.43 0.81 -10.23
C ILE A 401 14.57 1.42 -11.05
N THR A 402 14.26 2.18 -12.11
CA THR A 402 15.26 2.88 -12.92
C THR A 402 16.04 3.89 -12.07
N ARG A 403 15.40 4.66 -11.18
CA ARG A 403 16.09 5.55 -10.24
C ARG A 403 17.12 4.79 -9.38
N VAL A 404 16.78 3.62 -8.84
CA VAL A 404 17.74 2.80 -8.06
C VAL A 404 18.91 2.35 -8.93
N VAL A 405 18.63 1.77 -10.11
CA VAL A 405 19.70 1.27 -11.02
C VAL A 405 20.63 2.40 -11.46
N VAL A 406 20.07 3.54 -11.86
CA VAL A 406 20.83 4.73 -12.28
C VAL A 406 21.61 5.32 -11.11
N GLY A 407 21.02 5.42 -9.91
CA GLY A 407 21.68 5.96 -8.72
C GLY A 407 22.74 5.04 -8.10
N VAL A 408 22.77 3.75 -8.45
CA VAL A 408 23.89 2.83 -8.16
C VAL A 408 24.98 2.95 -9.23
N ALA A 409 24.59 2.99 -10.51
CA ALA A 409 25.53 3.05 -11.63
C ALA A 409 26.30 4.39 -11.72
N LEU A 410 25.65 5.49 -11.32
CA LEU A 410 26.20 6.85 -11.31
C LEU A 410 26.63 7.31 -9.90
N ALA A 411 26.81 6.39 -8.95
CA ALA A 411 27.35 6.74 -7.63
C ALA A 411 28.84 7.11 -7.75
N PRO A 412 29.27 8.32 -7.34
CA PRO A 412 30.68 8.70 -7.37
C PRO A 412 31.52 7.77 -6.50
N ARG A 413 32.65 7.28 -7.02
CA ARG A 413 33.58 6.40 -6.30
C ARG A 413 34.96 7.05 -6.14
N PHE A 414 35.59 6.80 -5.00
CA PHE A 414 37.02 6.99 -4.82
C PHE A 414 37.77 5.87 -5.56
N GLU A 415 38.95 6.18 -6.12
CA GLU A 415 39.88 5.15 -6.55
C GLU A 415 40.47 4.45 -5.32
N GLU A 416 40.47 3.11 -5.32
CA GLU A 416 41.06 2.32 -4.24
C GLU A 416 42.60 2.37 -4.36
N PRO A 417 43.33 2.93 -3.37
CA PRO A 417 44.79 2.99 -3.45
C PRO A 417 45.39 1.58 -3.43
N PRO A 418 46.58 1.34 -4.03
CA PRO A 418 47.15 -0.01 -4.19
C PRO A 418 47.34 -0.82 -2.90
N ASN A 419 47.40 -0.14 -1.76
CA ASN A 419 47.56 -0.73 -0.42
C ASN A 419 46.30 -0.52 0.46
N ALA A 420 45.12 -0.37 -0.14
CA ALA A 420 43.86 -0.22 0.59
C ALA A 420 43.61 -1.43 1.53
N PRO A 421 43.09 -1.21 2.75
CA PRO A 421 42.57 -2.30 3.57
C PRO A 421 41.47 -3.06 2.81
N ALA A 422 41.37 -4.37 3.04
CA ALA A 422 40.31 -5.18 2.43
C ALA A 422 38.92 -4.55 2.69
N PRO A 423 38.08 -4.35 1.65
CA PRO A 423 36.78 -3.70 1.79
C PRO A 423 35.95 -4.29 2.95
N ASN A 424 35.40 -3.43 3.81
CA ASN A 424 34.40 -3.82 4.81
C ASN A 424 33.31 -4.67 4.12
N PRO A 425 33.02 -5.89 4.61
CA PRO A 425 32.16 -6.83 3.91
C PRO A 425 30.68 -6.44 3.94
N VAL A 426 30.32 -5.34 4.60
CA VAL A 426 28.95 -4.97 4.99
C VAL A 426 28.45 -3.70 4.28
N TYR A 427 29.31 -2.71 4.01
CA TYR A 427 28.94 -1.43 3.35
C TYR A 427 29.97 -0.97 2.30
N GLY A 428 29.59 0.00 1.46
CA GLY A 428 30.31 0.41 0.24
C GLY A 428 31.56 1.28 0.46
N ASN A 429 32.70 0.64 0.66
CA ASN A 429 33.99 1.27 1.01
C ASN A 429 34.56 2.28 0.01
N ASN A 430 34.13 2.25 -1.25
CA ASN A 430 34.63 3.14 -2.29
C ASN A 430 33.64 4.24 -2.69
N LEU A 431 32.46 4.35 -2.08
CA LEU A 431 31.51 5.42 -2.41
C LEU A 431 31.96 6.78 -1.84
N ALA A 432 32.19 7.75 -2.72
CA ALA A 432 32.48 9.14 -2.34
C ALA A 432 31.21 9.93 -1.99
N GLN A 433 30.05 9.53 -2.52
CA GLN A 433 28.74 10.04 -2.13
C GLN A 433 27.71 8.91 -2.26
N GLN A 434 27.00 8.56 -1.18
CA GLN A 434 25.98 7.52 -1.24
C GLN A 434 24.64 8.10 -1.71
N ILE A 435 24.14 7.58 -2.83
CA ILE A 435 23.05 8.17 -3.62
C ILE A 435 21.75 7.33 -3.57
N THR A 436 21.81 6.05 -3.20
CA THR A 436 20.63 5.19 -3.10
C THR A 436 20.55 4.45 -1.76
N SER A 437 19.35 4.40 -1.20
CA SER A 437 19.04 3.88 0.12
C SER A 437 18.21 2.60 0.06
N THR A 438 18.17 1.83 1.14
CA THR A 438 17.18 0.74 1.29
C THR A 438 15.74 1.25 1.10
N PHE A 439 15.44 2.50 1.50
CA PHE A 439 14.09 3.05 1.34
C PHE A 439 13.68 3.21 -0.13
N ASP A 440 14.62 3.45 -1.05
CA ASP A 440 14.33 3.46 -2.48
C ASP A 440 13.86 2.09 -2.98
N VAL A 441 14.47 1.01 -2.48
CA VAL A 441 14.07 -0.37 -2.76
C VAL A 441 12.71 -0.68 -2.11
N VAL A 442 12.44 -0.18 -0.90
CA VAL A 442 11.11 -0.26 -0.26
C VAL A 442 10.05 0.39 -1.16
N LEU A 443 10.33 1.55 -1.73
CA LEU A 443 9.38 2.25 -2.61
C LEU A 443 9.21 1.57 -3.98
N CYS A 444 10.23 0.89 -4.50
CA CYS A 444 10.08 0.02 -5.67
C CYS A 444 9.07 -1.11 -5.42
N VAL A 445 9.21 -1.83 -4.30
CA VAL A 445 8.29 -2.93 -3.94
C VAL A 445 6.90 -2.39 -3.57
N LEU A 446 6.81 -1.19 -2.99
CA LEU A 446 5.54 -0.50 -2.74
C LEU A 446 4.86 -0.08 -4.05
N GLY A 447 5.62 0.38 -5.05
CA GLY A 447 5.14 0.67 -6.41
C GLY A 447 4.56 -0.56 -7.10
N LEU A 448 5.26 -1.70 -7.03
CA LEU A 448 4.75 -2.99 -7.50
C LEU A 448 3.48 -3.44 -6.74
N SER A 449 3.41 -3.17 -5.44
CA SER A 449 2.21 -3.43 -4.61
C SER A 449 1.02 -2.53 -5.00
N ILE A 450 1.28 -1.27 -5.36
CA ILE A 450 0.28 -0.32 -5.90
C ILE A 450 -0.23 -0.78 -7.27
N LEU A 451 0.67 -1.23 -8.16
CA LEU A 451 0.32 -1.84 -9.45
C LEU A 451 -0.57 -3.08 -9.25
N ALA A 452 -0.21 -3.98 -8.34
CA ALA A 452 -1.02 -5.15 -8.00
C ALA A 452 -2.42 -4.75 -7.51
N ALA A 453 -2.52 -3.74 -6.63
CA ALA A 453 -3.80 -3.21 -6.17
C ALA A 453 -4.64 -2.57 -7.30
N ALA A 454 -4.02 -1.87 -8.24
CA ALA A 454 -4.69 -1.32 -9.42
C ALA A 454 -5.25 -2.43 -10.33
N ILE A 455 -4.45 -3.47 -10.61
CA ILE A 455 -4.88 -4.64 -11.42
C ILE A 455 -6.02 -5.40 -10.71
N ILE A 456 -5.91 -5.62 -9.39
CA ILE A 456 -6.95 -6.29 -8.60
C ILE A 456 -8.25 -5.47 -8.63
N THR A 457 -8.20 -4.18 -8.30
CA THR A 457 -9.41 -3.33 -8.27
C THR A 457 -10.06 -3.24 -9.65
N GLY A 458 -9.29 -3.05 -10.73
CA GLY A 458 -9.82 -3.06 -12.11
C GLY A 458 -10.51 -4.38 -12.48
N ARG A 459 -9.94 -5.53 -12.11
CA ARG A 459 -10.58 -6.86 -12.29
C ARG A 459 -11.89 -6.98 -11.49
N LEU A 460 -11.95 -6.42 -10.28
CA LEU A 460 -13.17 -6.39 -9.47
C LEU A 460 -14.26 -5.49 -10.09
N SER A 461 -13.91 -4.27 -10.52
CA SER A 461 -14.83 -3.34 -11.18
C SER A 461 -15.46 -3.96 -12.43
N VAL A 462 -14.67 -4.64 -13.27
CA VAL A 462 -15.17 -5.33 -14.48
C VAL A 462 -16.11 -6.48 -14.13
N ARG A 463 -15.75 -7.34 -13.15
CA ARG A 463 -16.63 -8.42 -12.69
C ARG A 463 -17.96 -7.89 -12.13
N ARG A 464 -17.92 -6.79 -11.38
CA ARG A 464 -19.11 -6.12 -10.81
C ARG A 464 -19.98 -5.46 -11.87
N ARG A 465 -19.39 -4.73 -12.84
CA ARG A 465 -20.10 -4.14 -13.99
C ARG A 465 -20.75 -5.24 -14.86
N ARG A 466 -20.07 -6.38 -15.10
CA ARG A 466 -20.65 -7.57 -15.78
C ARG A 466 -21.83 -8.16 -15.01
N ARG A 467 -21.69 -8.41 -13.69
CA ARG A 467 -22.79 -8.93 -12.85
C ARG A 467 -24.02 -8.00 -12.84
N ARG A 468 -23.83 -6.68 -12.72
CA ARG A 468 -24.94 -5.70 -12.82
C ARG A 468 -25.66 -5.76 -14.17
N ARG A 469 -24.92 -5.80 -15.29
CA ARG A 469 -25.53 -5.96 -16.63
C ARG A 469 -26.29 -7.27 -16.80
N ALA A 470 -25.76 -8.38 -16.26
CA ALA A 470 -26.43 -9.69 -16.28
C ALA A 470 -27.70 -9.72 -15.41
N ALA A 471 -27.68 -9.07 -14.24
CA ALA A 471 -28.87 -8.94 -13.39
C ALA A 471 -29.95 -8.08 -14.06
N HIS A 472 -29.58 -6.94 -14.66
CA HIS A 472 -30.51 -6.08 -15.39
C HIS A 472 -31.13 -6.79 -16.60
N LYS A 473 -30.36 -7.58 -17.36
CA LYS A 473 -30.88 -8.46 -18.43
C LYS A 473 -31.77 -9.62 -17.95
N ARG A 474 -31.78 -9.95 -16.65
CA ARG A 474 -32.67 -10.97 -16.05
C ARG A 474 -33.86 -10.37 -15.29
N GLY A 475 -33.80 -9.08 -14.95
CA GLY A 475 -34.88 -8.32 -14.30
C GLY A 475 -35.81 -7.61 -15.28
N ALA A 476 -35.55 -7.69 -16.59
CA ALA A 476 -36.51 -7.31 -17.62
C ALA A 476 -37.47 -8.49 -17.85
N PRO A 477 -38.78 -8.36 -17.57
CA PRO A 477 -39.73 -9.45 -17.78
C PRO A 477 -39.91 -9.73 -19.29
N PRO A 478 -39.86 -11.00 -19.73
CA PRO A 478 -40.12 -11.36 -21.12
C PRO A 478 -41.63 -11.35 -21.40
N GLY A 479 -42.23 -10.16 -21.49
CA GLY A 479 -43.66 -10.01 -21.81
C GLY A 479 -44.32 -8.78 -21.21
N SER A 480 -44.14 -7.63 -21.85
CA SER A 480 -45.13 -6.54 -21.82
C SER A 480 -45.31 -5.94 -23.22
N ALA A 481 -45.31 -6.80 -24.24
CA ALA A 481 -45.84 -6.43 -25.54
C ALA A 481 -47.36 -6.28 -25.39
N ALA A 482 -47.88 -5.07 -25.56
CA ALA A 482 -49.32 -4.85 -25.57
C ALA A 482 -49.94 -5.68 -26.72
N PRO A 483 -51.06 -6.39 -26.51
CA PRO A 483 -51.62 -7.27 -27.52
C PRO A 483 -52.21 -6.45 -28.68
N THR A 484 -51.48 -6.38 -29.80
CA THR A 484 -51.99 -5.79 -31.03
C THR A 484 -53.09 -6.69 -31.61
N THR A 485 -54.34 -6.25 -31.53
CA THR A 485 -55.53 -7.00 -31.95
C THR A 485 -55.59 -7.19 -33.47
N ARG A 486 -54.92 -8.24 -33.97
CA ARG A 486 -55.17 -8.78 -35.32
C ARG A 486 -56.42 -9.66 -35.30
N ILE A 487 -57.51 -9.15 -35.83
CA ILE A 487 -58.76 -9.90 -36.03
C ILE A 487 -58.57 -10.82 -37.26
N PRO A 488 -58.78 -12.15 -37.14
CA PRO A 488 -58.85 -13.05 -38.31
C PRO A 488 -60.15 -12.81 -39.08
N VAL A 489 -60.08 -12.81 -40.42
CA VAL A 489 -61.26 -12.66 -41.29
C VAL A 489 -61.57 -14.00 -41.96
N GLY A 490 -62.81 -14.48 -41.84
CA GLY A 490 -63.23 -15.74 -42.45
C GLY A 490 -64.75 -15.96 -42.44
N HIS A 491 -65.41 -15.56 -43.54
CA HIS A 491 -66.75 -16.00 -44.00
C HIS A 491 -67.96 -15.90 -43.04
N ALA A 492 -68.80 -14.87 -43.25
CA ALA A 492 -70.27 -14.96 -43.20
C ALA A 492 -70.91 -13.78 -43.98
N GLY A 493 -72.15 -13.98 -44.47
CA GLY A 493 -72.81 -13.12 -45.47
C GLY A 493 -73.25 -11.69 -45.07
N ALA A 494 -73.73 -10.95 -46.07
CA ALA A 494 -74.35 -9.62 -45.94
C ALA A 494 -75.82 -9.70 -45.48
N PRO A 495 -76.33 -8.65 -44.80
CA PRO A 495 -77.11 -7.57 -45.44
C PRO A 495 -76.61 -6.17 -45.00
N SER A 496 -76.73 -5.05 -45.73
CA SER A 496 -77.76 -4.44 -46.60
C SER A 496 -78.53 -3.29 -45.92
N ALA A 497 -78.27 -2.06 -46.41
CA ALA A 497 -79.07 -0.82 -46.41
C ALA A 497 -79.97 -0.39 -45.22
N ALA A 498 -79.57 0.71 -44.53
CA ALA A 498 -80.38 1.90 -44.15
C ALA A 498 -79.61 2.80 -43.13
N ALA A 499 -80.02 4.03 -42.77
CA ALA A 499 -80.23 5.27 -43.55
C ALA A 499 -80.54 6.47 -42.60
N THR A 500 -80.27 7.71 -43.04
CA THR A 500 -80.89 9.00 -42.59
C THR A 500 -80.48 9.72 -41.27
N THR A 501 -79.94 10.96 -41.40
CA THR A 501 -80.11 12.18 -40.52
C THR A 501 -79.56 12.20 -39.06
N ARG A 502 -79.33 13.34 -38.37
CA ARG A 502 -79.53 14.81 -38.62
C ARG A 502 -78.49 15.69 -37.85
N ILE A 503 -78.42 16.99 -38.18
CA ILE A 503 -77.52 18.10 -37.71
C ILE A 503 -78.31 19.44 -37.86
N PRO A 504 -78.05 20.65 -37.24
CA PRO A 504 -77.01 21.15 -36.28
C PRO A 504 -77.61 21.52 -34.87
N THR A 505 -77.37 22.61 -34.06
CA THR A 505 -76.70 23.95 -34.15
C THR A 505 -76.49 24.63 -32.76
N HIS A 506 -75.72 25.76 -32.70
CA HIS A 506 -75.55 26.77 -31.60
C HIS A 506 -74.70 26.34 -30.36
N GLY A 507 -73.96 27.19 -29.62
CA GLY A 507 -73.61 28.64 -29.63
C GLY A 507 -72.88 29.02 -28.30
N ARG A 508 -72.39 30.24 -27.96
CA ARG A 508 -72.04 31.51 -28.65
C ARG A 508 -71.38 32.49 -27.61
N GLU A 509 -70.34 33.29 -27.99
CA GLU A 509 -69.78 34.49 -27.26
C GLU A 509 -69.09 34.30 -25.87
N ALA A 510 -68.15 35.10 -25.32
CA ALA A 510 -67.29 36.24 -25.78
C ALA A 510 -65.93 36.30 -24.96
N PRO A 511 -65.10 37.38 -24.80
CA PRO A 511 -63.62 37.27 -24.98
C PRO A 511 -62.70 37.90 -23.87
N THR A 512 -61.43 38.23 -24.24
CA THR A 512 -60.35 38.97 -23.50
C THR A 512 -59.56 38.17 -22.43
N THR A 513 -58.22 38.26 -22.24
CA THR A 513 -57.15 39.16 -22.78
C THR A 513 -55.75 38.48 -22.84
N ALA A 514 -54.85 38.98 -23.71
CA ALA A 514 -53.37 38.87 -23.70
C ALA A 514 -52.66 37.58 -24.24
N MET A 515 -51.59 37.81 -25.04
CA MET A 515 -50.52 36.87 -25.49
C MET A 515 -49.14 37.60 -25.41
N PRO A 516 -47.95 36.97 -25.57
CA PRO A 516 -47.46 36.19 -26.74
C PRO A 516 -47.22 34.70 -26.40
N GLN A 517 -47.30 33.69 -27.29
CA GLN A 517 -46.74 33.49 -28.65
C GLN A 517 -45.22 33.31 -28.75
N LEU A 518 -44.77 32.03 -28.76
CA LEU A 518 -43.85 31.33 -29.70
C LEU A 518 -43.37 30.02 -29.01
N ALA A 519 -43.14 28.87 -29.65
CA ALA A 519 -43.63 28.27 -30.89
C ALA A 519 -43.30 26.76 -30.92
N GLY A 520 -43.93 25.97 -31.80
CA GLY A 520 -43.28 24.81 -32.41
C GLY A 520 -43.23 23.46 -31.65
N SER A 521 -44.40 22.88 -31.34
CA SER A 521 -44.57 21.42 -31.45
C SER A 521 -44.71 21.01 -32.93
N PRO A 522 -44.58 19.72 -33.31
CA PRO A 522 -43.61 18.70 -32.90
C PRO A 522 -43.01 17.97 -34.13
N ARG A 523 -42.16 16.93 -33.94
CA ARG A 523 -42.30 15.57 -34.54
C ARG A 523 -40.99 14.76 -34.50
N ILE A 524 -41.16 13.44 -34.60
CA ILE A 524 -40.10 12.43 -34.68
C ILE A 524 -39.84 12.11 -36.15
N PHE A 525 -38.59 11.86 -36.52
CA PHE A 525 -38.27 11.01 -37.66
C PHE A 525 -37.25 9.94 -37.24
N ARG A 526 -37.57 8.67 -37.50
CA ARG A 526 -36.59 7.58 -37.60
C ARG A 526 -36.42 7.30 -39.08
N GLY A 527 -35.18 7.32 -39.57
CA GLY A 527 -34.82 6.74 -40.86
C GLY A 527 -34.14 5.39 -40.61
N ASP A 528 -34.47 4.38 -41.40
CA ASP A 528 -33.90 3.03 -41.31
C ASP A 528 -32.59 2.88 -42.12
N ASP A 529 -31.86 1.80 -41.85
CA ASP A 529 -30.55 1.50 -42.44
C ASP A 529 -30.59 1.31 -43.97
N SER A 530 -29.90 2.17 -44.73
CA SER A 530 -29.58 1.89 -46.15
C SER A 530 -28.41 2.68 -46.77
N ALA A 531 -27.49 3.27 -45.96
CA ALA A 531 -26.39 4.10 -46.49
C ALA A 531 -25.04 3.92 -45.74
N THR A 532 -24.38 2.76 -45.89
CA THR A 532 -22.97 2.59 -45.43
C THR A 532 -22.13 1.61 -46.24
N ARG A 533 -22.54 1.30 -47.49
CA ARG A 533 -21.67 0.67 -48.49
C ARG A 533 -21.01 1.75 -49.36
N GLN A 534 -19.96 2.42 -48.84
CA GLN A 534 -18.88 3.03 -49.63
C GLN A 534 -17.80 3.69 -48.73
N ILE A 535 -16.53 3.27 -48.93
CA ILE A 535 -15.30 4.11 -48.93
C ILE A 535 -14.89 4.83 -47.62
N PRO A 536 -13.61 4.78 -47.17
CA PRO A 536 -12.56 3.75 -47.33
C PRO A 536 -11.81 3.41 -46.01
N VAL A 537 -11.11 2.26 -45.97
CA VAL A 537 -10.19 1.94 -44.85
C VAL A 537 -8.84 2.62 -45.04
N HIS A 538 -8.49 3.56 -44.15
CA HIS A 538 -7.15 4.15 -44.12
C HIS A 538 -6.11 3.18 -43.53
N LYS A 539 -5.11 2.81 -44.34
CA LYS A 539 -4.00 1.92 -43.98
C LYS A 539 -2.76 2.77 -43.65
N PRO A 540 -2.13 2.62 -42.47
CA PRO A 540 -0.99 3.46 -42.08
C PRO A 540 0.21 3.22 -43.00
N ARG A 541 0.83 4.30 -43.50
CA ARG A 541 2.06 4.24 -44.30
C ARG A 541 3.25 3.89 -43.40
N ILE A 542 3.98 2.84 -43.75
CA ILE A 542 5.28 2.53 -43.16
C ILE A 542 6.33 3.38 -43.88
N PHE A 543 7.06 4.20 -43.14
CA PHE A 543 8.17 5.00 -43.69
C PHE A 543 9.46 4.18 -43.59
N ARG A 544 10.09 3.86 -44.73
CA ARG A 544 11.48 3.37 -44.78
C ARG A 544 12.38 4.55 -45.20
N PRO A 545 13.52 4.80 -44.55
CA PRO A 545 14.55 5.66 -45.12
C PRO A 545 15.13 4.99 -46.38
N PRO A 546 15.54 5.76 -47.40
CA PRO A 546 16.13 5.22 -48.61
C PRO A 546 17.56 4.71 -48.36
N GLN A 547 17.95 3.65 -49.06
CA GLN A 547 19.36 3.31 -49.26
C GLN A 547 19.89 4.17 -50.42
N GLY A 548 21.03 4.84 -50.21
CA GLY A 548 21.81 5.45 -51.28
C GLY A 548 23.06 4.60 -51.59
N PRO A 549 23.51 4.52 -52.85
CA PRO A 549 24.78 3.89 -53.22
C PRO A 549 25.95 4.86 -53.04
N GLY A 550 27.13 4.32 -52.72
CA GLY A 550 28.37 5.07 -52.46
C GLY A 550 29.18 4.37 -51.38
#